data_AF-A0A7C2N558-F1
#
_entry.id   AF-A0A7C2N558-F1
#
_cell.length_a   1.000
_cell.length_b   1.000
_cell.length_c   1.000
_cell.angle_alpha   90.00
_cell.angle_beta   90.00
_cell.angle_gamma   90.00
#
_symmetry.space_group_name_H-M   'P 1'
#
loop_
_entity.id
_entity.type
_entity.pdbx_description
1 polymer ?
#
loop_
_entity_poly.entity_id
_entity_poly.type
_entity_poly.pdbx_seq_one_letter_code
_entity_poly.pdbx_strand_id
1 'polypeptide(L)'
;MSSPKRVHYLDILGLAINNLLRSVKMENCSGPESKIQKSKIIGVTNQGEVIETDCIEYHRIVRTWIIIKHYEKWGRYMVIEDIGTKVANIDEEQGSGDKDTLS
;
A
#
# COMPACT_ATOMS: atom_id res chain seq x y z
N MET A 1 24.75 1.58 5.55
CA MET A 1 23.45 1.28 4.92
C MET A 1 23.45 -0.20 4.57
N SER A 2 22.44 -0.98 5.00
CA SER A 2 22.34 -2.38 4.58
C SER A 2 21.96 -2.45 3.10
N SER A 3 22.43 -3.48 2.41
CA SER A 3 22.00 -3.76 1.04
C SER A 3 20.48 -4.01 1.00
N PRO A 4 19.77 -3.58 -0.06
CA PRO A 4 18.36 -3.89 -0.24
C PRO A 4 18.12 -5.41 -0.21
N LYS A 5 17.01 -5.84 0.39
CA LYS A 5 16.61 -7.26 0.39
C LYS A 5 16.07 -7.63 -0.99
N ARG A 6 16.60 -8.71 -1.59
CA ARG A 6 16.08 -9.21 -2.87
C ARG A 6 14.85 -10.08 -2.67
N VAL A 7 13.82 -9.83 -3.48
CA VAL A 7 12.53 -10.54 -3.46
C VAL A 7 12.01 -10.77 -4.87
N HIS A 8 11.05 -11.67 -5.04
CA HIS A 8 10.39 -11.86 -6.32
C HIS A 8 9.38 -10.73 -6.59
N TYR A 9 9.12 -10.40 -7.85
CA TYR A 9 8.18 -9.30 -8.19
C TYR A 9 6.74 -9.60 -7.74
N LEU A 10 6.39 -10.88 -7.55
CA LEU A 10 5.10 -11.29 -6.98
C LEU A 10 5.00 -11.00 -5.48
N ASP A 11 6.12 -11.02 -4.75
CA ASP A 11 6.13 -10.67 -3.34
C ASP A 11 5.85 -9.17 -3.17
N ILE A 12 6.44 -8.33 -4.04
CA ILE A 12 6.15 -6.90 -4.09
C ILE A 12 4.68 -6.64 -4.44
N LEU A 13 4.10 -7.43 -5.35
CA LEU A 13 2.67 -7.37 -5.64
C LEU A 13 1.82 -7.71 -4.41
N GLY A 14 2.17 -8.77 -3.68
CA GLY A 14 1.50 -9.12 -2.42
C GLY A 14 1.54 -7.97 -1.42
N LEU A 15 2.70 -7.33 -1.25
CA LEU A 15 2.84 -6.16 -0.38
C LEU A 15 2.00 -4.97 -0.86
N ALA A 16 1.93 -4.72 -2.17
CA ALA A 16 1.14 -3.64 -2.74
C ALA A 16 -0.36 -3.83 -2.49
N ILE A 17 -0.90 -5.03 -2.74
CA ILE A 17 -2.32 -5.38 -2.55
C ILE A 17 -2.72 -5.18 -1.07
N ASN A 18 -1.83 -5.52 -0.15
CA ASN A 18 -2.07 -5.38 1.30
C ASN A 18 -1.73 -4.00 1.86
N ASN A 19 -1.47 -3.00 1.00
CA ASN A 19 -1.09 -1.63 1.41
C ASN A 19 0.12 -1.56 2.35
N LEU A 20 1.09 -2.49 2.21
CA LEU A 20 2.29 -2.57 3.03
C LEU A 20 3.50 -1.84 2.40
N LEU A 21 3.33 -1.26 1.21
CA LEU A 21 4.33 -0.46 0.53
C LEU A 21 4.05 1.04 0.73
N ARG A 22 5.05 1.76 1.22
CA ARG A 22 5.05 3.22 1.28
C ARG A 22 5.25 3.84 -0.09
N SER A 23 6.16 3.27 -0.88
CA SER A 23 6.47 3.75 -2.22
C SER A 23 7.06 2.63 -3.07
N VAL A 24 6.92 2.77 -4.40
CA VAL A 24 7.50 1.82 -5.34
C VAL A 24 7.92 2.53 -6.63
N LYS A 25 9.10 2.17 -7.17
CA LYS A 25 9.63 2.65 -8.45
C LYS A 25 10.17 1.51 -9.30
N MET A 26 10.26 1.72 -10.61
CA MET A 26 10.95 0.84 -11.53
C MET A 26 12.20 1.55 -12.03
N GLU A 27 13.32 0.82 -12.08
CA GLU A 27 14.59 1.32 -12.60
C GLU A 27 15.04 0.49 -13.80
N ASN A 28 15.65 1.18 -14.77
CA ASN A 28 16.30 0.53 -15.90
C ASN A 28 17.62 -0.09 -15.44
N CYS A 29 17.82 -1.36 -15.75
CA CYS A 29 19.07 -2.08 -15.51
C CYS A 29 19.93 -2.24 -16.77
N SER A 30 19.39 -1.94 -17.95
CA SER A 30 20.10 -2.10 -19.20
C SER A 30 21.17 -1.04 -19.40
N GLY A 31 22.35 -1.50 -19.81
CA GLY A 31 23.40 -0.61 -20.30
C GLY A 31 23.04 0.04 -21.64
N PRO A 32 23.75 1.11 -22.04
CA PRO A 32 23.46 1.91 -23.22
C PRO A 32 23.39 1.12 -24.54
N GLU A 33 24.16 0.03 -24.64
CA GLU A 33 24.27 -0.79 -25.85
C GLU A 33 23.49 -2.12 -25.78
N SER A 34 22.73 -2.32 -24.69
CA SER A 34 22.00 -3.58 -24.51
C SER A 34 20.81 -3.66 -25.46
N LYS A 35 20.79 -4.70 -26.30
CA LYS A 35 19.63 -5.03 -27.16
C LYS A 35 18.40 -5.47 -26.37
N ILE A 36 18.59 -5.93 -25.14
CA ILE A 36 17.53 -6.39 -24.25
C ILE A 36 17.32 -5.34 -23.17
N GLN A 37 16.08 -4.85 -23.06
CA GLN A 37 15.68 -3.97 -21.96
C GLN A 37 15.39 -4.81 -20.70
N LYS A 38 16.09 -4.50 -19.62
CA LYS A 38 15.94 -5.10 -18.31
C LYS A 38 15.57 -4.02 -17.31
N SER A 39 14.71 -4.37 -16.37
CA SER A 39 14.29 -3.50 -15.29
C SER A 39 14.24 -4.26 -13.98
N LYS A 40 14.35 -3.52 -12.88
CA LYS A 40 14.03 -3.99 -11.53
C LYS A 40 12.99 -3.10 -10.90
N ILE A 41 12.22 -3.66 -9.97
CA ILE A 41 11.32 -2.89 -9.11
C ILE A 41 12.01 -2.69 -7.76
N ILE A 42 11.93 -1.47 -7.23
CA ILE A 42 12.37 -1.13 -5.89
C ILE A 42 11.16 -0.66 -5.10
N GLY A 43 10.92 -1.30 -3.96
CA GLY A 43 9.88 -0.94 -3.01
C GLY A 43 10.48 -0.44 -1.69
N VAL A 44 9.75 0.45 -1.03
CA VAL A 44 10.00 0.83 0.37
C VAL A 44 8.77 0.45 1.17
N THR A 45 8.91 -0.40 2.18
CA THR A 45 7.80 -0.79 3.05
C THR A 45 7.40 0.34 4.00
N ASN A 46 6.24 0.22 4.65
CA ASN A 46 5.81 1.19 5.66
C ASN A 46 6.77 1.30 6.85
N GLN A 47 7.54 0.24 7.12
CA GLN A 47 8.59 0.15 8.14
C GLN A 47 9.94 0.72 7.67
N GLY A 48 10.04 1.17 6.41
CA GLY A 48 11.28 1.73 5.84
C GLY A 48 12.26 0.69 5.31
N GLU A 49 11.88 -0.59 5.24
CA GLU A 49 12.70 -1.63 4.60
C GLU A 49 12.73 -1.40 3.08
N VAL A 50 13.94 -1.40 2.51
CA VAL A 50 14.13 -1.31 1.06
C VAL A 50 14.24 -2.74 0.50
N ILE A 51 13.32 -3.07 -0.40
CA ILE A 51 13.28 -4.34 -1.12
C ILE A 51 13.45 -4.10 -2.61
N GLU A 52 14.11 -5.02 -3.31
CA GLU A 52 14.26 -4.94 -4.76
C GLU A 52 14.10 -6.29 -5.44
N THR A 53 13.74 -6.28 -6.73
CA THR A 53 13.78 -7.48 -7.56
C THR A 53 15.13 -7.62 -8.25
N ASP A 54 15.42 -8.82 -8.75
CA ASP A 54 16.48 -8.97 -9.74
C ASP A 54 16.17 -8.14 -11.01
N CYS A 55 17.24 -7.78 -11.73
CA CYS A 55 17.14 -7.17 -13.04
C CYS A 55 16.71 -8.22 -14.08
N ILE A 56 15.44 -8.19 -14.46
CA ILE A 56 14.84 -9.12 -15.42
C ILE A 56 14.33 -8.38 -16.65
N GLU A 57 14.06 -9.11 -17.72
CA GLU A 57 13.58 -8.51 -18.97
C GLU A 57 12.27 -7.74 -18.75
N TYR A 58 12.22 -6.52 -19.27
CA TYR A 58 11.13 -5.58 -19.03
C TYR A 58 9.75 -6.19 -19.36
N HIS A 59 9.67 -6.93 -20.46
CA HIS A 59 8.43 -7.56 -20.90
C HIS A 59 7.88 -8.60 -19.90
N ARG A 60 8.73 -9.17 -19.04
CA ARG A 60 8.33 -10.14 -18.00
C ARG A 60 7.72 -9.47 -16.77
N ILE A 61 8.10 -8.22 -16.48
CA ILE A 61 7.73 -7.53 -15.24
C ILE A 61 6.74 -6.37 -15.43
N VAL A 62 6.66 -5.81 -16.64
CA VAL A 62 5.87 -4.60 -16.92
C VAL A 62 4.38 -4.73 -16.55
N ARG A 63 3.75 -5.88 -16.82
CA ARG A 63 2.33 -6.09 -16.49
C ARG A 63 2.11 -6.06 -14.98
N THR A 64 2.94 -6.79 -14.24
CA THR A 64 2.88 -6.81 -12.77
C THR A 64 3.21 -5.45 -12.17
N TRP A 65 4.14 -4.71 -12.76
CA TRP A 65 4.45 -3.34 -12.36
C TRP A 65 3.24 -2.39 -12.43
N ILE A 66 2.47 -2.43 -13.52
CA ILE A 66 1.28 -1.59 -13.67
C ILE A 66 0.28 -1.89 -12.55
N ILE A 67 0.10 -3.18 -12.22
CA ILE A 67 -0.78 -3.62 -11.14
C ILE A 67 -0.26 -3.14 -9.78
N ILE A 68 1.04 -3.33 -9.50
CA ILE A 68 1.69 -2.85 -8.28
C ILE A 68 1.48 -1.34 -8.12
N LYS A 69 1.70 -0.56 -9.19
CA LYS A 69 1.50 0.90 -9.16
C LYS A 69 0.06 1.30 -8.92
N HIS A 70 -0.88 0.56 -9.47
CA HIS A 70 -2.30 0.79 -9.25
C HIS A 70 -2.64 0.64 -7.75
N TYR A 71 -2.22 -0.48 -7.14
CA TYR A 71 -2.47 -0.73 -5.72
C TYR A 71 -1.71 0.24 -4.78
N GLU A 72 -0.48 0.62 -5.12
CA GLU A 72 0.26 1.66 -4.38
C GLU A 72 -0.48 3.01 -4.38
N LYS A 73 -1.17 3.35 -5.47
CA LYS A 73 -2.00 4.54 -5.54
C LYS A 73 -3.31 4.37 -4.77
N TRP A 74 -3.97 3.21 -4.87
CA TRP A 74 -5.20 2.90 -4.15
C TRP A 74 -5.01 2.94 -2.63
N GLY A 75 -3.90 2.40 -2.14
CA GLY A 75 -3.54 2.43 -0.72
C GLY A 75 -3.53 3.82 -0.10
N ARG A 76 -3.17 4.85 -0.87
CA ARG A 76 -3.23 6.25 -0.41
C ARG A 76 -4.65 6.77 -0.20
N TYR A 77 -5.64 6.24 -0.91
CA TYR A 77 -7.03 6.69 -0.78
C TYR A 77 -7.73 6.03 0.42
N MET A 78 -7.39 4.79 0.77
CA MET A 78 -7.98 4.10 1.94
C MET A 78 -7.69 4.83 3.26
N VAL A 79 -6.53 5.46 3.40
CA VAL A 79 -6.17 6.21 4.63
C VAL A 79 -6.96 7.51 4.78
N ILE A 80 -7.54 8.03 3.68
CA ILE A 80 -8.25 9.32 3.69
C ILE A 80 -9.70 9.16 4.15
N GLU A 81 -10.32 7.99 3.99
CA GLU A 81 -11.73 7.77 4.33
C GLU A 81 -11.98 7.59 5.85
N ASP A 82 -10.98 7.18 6.64
CA ASP A 82 -11.13 6.94 8.08
C ASP A 82 -11.09 8.21 8.96
N ILE A 83 -10.86 9.41 8.40
CA ILE A 83 -10.85 10.67 9.18
C ILE A 83 -12.26 11.33 9.23
N GLY A 84 -13.26 10.72 8.59
CA GLY A 84 -14.61 11.30 8.44
C GLY A 84 -15.73 10.67 9.26
N THR A 85 -15.52 9.51 9.89
CA THR A 85 -16.59 8.86 10.65
C THR A 85 -16.66 9.50 12.03
N LYS A 86 -17.43 10.59 12.14
CA LYS A 86 -17.94 11.05 13.44
C LYS A 86 -18.73 9.88 14.04
N VAL A 87 -18.11 9.17 14.97
CA VAL A 87 -18.80 8.24 15.86
C VAL A 87 -19.82 9.12 16.60
N ALA A 88 -21.08 9.04 16.20
CA ALA A 88 -22.14 9.67 16.95
C ALA A 88 -22.14 9.02 18.33
N ASN A 89 -21.86 9.80 19.38
CA ASN A 89 -22.12 9.38 20.74
C ASN A 89 -23.63 9.12 20.83
N ILE A 90 -24.01 7.84 20.80
CA ILE A 90 -25.33 7.42 21.24
C ILE A 90 -25.16 7.19 22.74
N ASP A 91 -25.11 8.29 23.48
CA ASP A 91 -25.29 8.20 24.92
C ASP A 91 -26.76 7.86 25.16
N GLU A 92 -26.93 6.73 25.81
CA GLU A 92 -28.17 6.17 26.31
C GLU A 92 -28.91 7.19 27.19
N GLU A 93 -30.11 7.58 26.79
CA GLU A 93 -31.14 7.95 27.76
C GLU A 93 -32.32 6.99 27.58
N GLN A 94 -32.22 5.84 28.24
CA GLN A 94 -33.39 5.15 28.77
C GLN A 94 -33.33 5.11 30.29
N GLY A 95 -34.23 5.88 30.90
CA GLY A 95 -35.03 5.41 32.03
C GLY A 95 -34.81 6.12 33.36
N SER A 96 -35.82 6.87 33.79
CA SER A 96 -36.41 6.72 35.12
C SER A 96 -37.67 7.58 35.21
N GLY A 97 -38.85 6.96 35.15
CA GLY A 97 -40.07 7.61 35.61
C GLY A 97 -40.10 7.71 37.13
N ASP A 98 -40.80 8.70 37.67
CA ASP A 98 -41.65 8.45 38.83
C ASP A 98 -42.82 9.45 38.94
N LYS A 99 -43.84 8.99 39.63
CA LYS A 99 -45.26 9.37 39.59
C LYS A 99 -45.64 10.55 40.51
N ASP A 100 -46.85 11.06 40.26
CA ASP A 100 -47.84 11.70 41.16
C ASP A 100 -47.40 12.96 41.97
N THR A 101 -48.15 14.06 41.99
CA THR A 101 -49.24 14.28 42.97
C THR A 101 -50.11 15.50 42.60
N LEU A 102 -51.41 15.36 42.84
CA LEU A 102 -52.48 16.38 42.87
C LEU A 102 -52.08 17.73 43.49
N SER A 103 -52.59 18.83 42.90
CA SER A 103 -53.41 19.86 43.57
C SER A 103 -54.06 20.79 42.53
#